data_AF-A0A832GG14-F1
#
_entry.id   AF-A0A832GG14-F1
#
_cell.length_a   1.000
_cell.length_b   1.000
_cell.length_c   1.000
_cell.angle_alpha   90.00
_cell.angle_beta   90.00
_cell.angle_gamma   90.00
#
_symmetry.space_group_name_H-M   'P 1'
#
loop_
_entity.id
_entity.type
_entity.pdbx_description
1 polymer ?
#
loop_
_entity_poly.entity_id
_entity_poly.type
_entity_poly.pdbx_seq_one_letter_code
_entity_poly.pdbx_strand_id
1 'polypeptide(L)'
;NETFPCPPTMSIQVEQLSALERRLSLAIPIAAVEAETQARIRKMARDVKMPGFRPGKVPVRMVAQTYGPQVRYEVIGDQINQAFGRIVAEQNLRVAGSPRIEPAQNSEDKDNFAFTATFEVFPQITFPSLHAITIERPVVEITDADIDRTIAVAADAADEALATLKAIAAGRLDPLPYA
;
A
#
# COMPACT_ATOMS: atom_id res chain seq x y z
N ASN A 1 8.72 -11.91 47.32
CA ASN A 1 9.65 -10.83 46.96
C ASN A 1 10.19 -11.14 45.59
N GLU A 2 9.66 -10.50 44.55
CA GLU A 2 10.36 -10.20 43.29
C GLU A 2 9.37 -9.46 42.38
N THR A 3 9.23 -8.17 42.70
CA THR A 3 8.47 -7.19 41.94
C THR A 3 9.31 -6.84 40.71
N PHE A 4 8.96 -7.41 39.55
CA PHE A 4 9.50 -6.94 38.29
C PHE A 4 8.87 -5.57 37.98
N PRO A 5 9.67 -4.49 37.82
CA PRO A 5 9.11 -3.22 37.40
C PRO A 5 8.62 -3.36 35.96
N CYS A 6 7.32 -3.20 35.75
CA CYS A 6 6.76 -3.05 34.41
C CYS A 6 7.52 -1.93 33.67
N PRO A 7 7.94 -2.13 32.40
CA PRO A 7 8.30 -1.01 31.55
C PRO A 7 7.04 -0.12 31.35
N PRO A 8 7.19 1.20 31.12
CA PRO A 8 6.05 2.11 31.02
C PRO A 8 5.05 1.60 29.98
N THR A 9 3.87 1.23 30.46
CA THR A 9 2.82 0.58 29.70
C THR A 9 2.29 1.51 28.61
N MET A 10 2.60 1.21 27.36
CA MET A 10 1.81 1.70 26.22
C MET A 10 0.45 0.99 26.27
N SER A 11 -0.62 1.73 26.56
CA SER A 11 -1.98 1.21 26.41
C SER A 11 -2.36 1.25 24.94
N ILE A 12 -2.53 0.06 24.35
CA ILE A 12 -2.95 -0.13 22.98
C ILE A 12 -4.39 -0.63 23.04
N GLN A 13 -5.36 0.21 22.69
CA GLN A 13 -6.76 -0.18 22.58
C GLN A 13 -7.10 -0.30 21.09
N VAL A 14 -7.39 -1.53 20.65
CA VAL A 14 -7.82 -1.83 19.29
C VAL A 14 -9.33 -2.02 19.33
N GLU A 15 -10.07 -1.01 18.87
CA GLU A 15 -11.51 -1.10 18.71
C GLU A 15 -11.84 -1.42 17.26
N GLN A 16 -12.52 -2.55 17.03
CA GLN A 16 -13.05 -2.91 15.72
C GLN A 16 -14.41 -2.21 15.55
N LEU A 17 -14.44 -1.11 14.79
CA LEU A 17 -15.70 -0.43 14.47
C LEU A 17 -16.44 -1.07 13.29
N SER A 18 -15.75 -1.74 12.35
CA SER A 18 -16.37 -2.31 11.15
C SER A 18 -15.58 -3.49 10.54
N ALA A 19 -16.18 -4.16 9.55
CA ALA A 19 -15.63 -5.31 8.84
C ALA A 19 -14.30 -5.04 8.11
N LEU A 20 -14.02 -3.77 7.78
CA LEU A 20 -12.80 -3.33 7.08
C LEU A 20 -12.06 -2.19 7.80
N GLU A 21 -12.76 -1.42 8.64
CA GLU A 21 -12.17 -0.29 9.35
C GLU A 21 -11.73 -0.69 10.76
N ARG A 22 -10.46 -0.48 11.06
CA ARG A 22 -9.90 -0.61 12.41
C ARG A 22 -9.54 0.75 12.96
N ARG A 23 -9.95 1.00 14.19
CA ARG A 23 -9.54 2.17 14.97
C ARG A 23 -8.52 1.70 15.99
N LEU A 24 -7.31 2.24 15.88
CA LEU A 24 -6.26 1.99 16.84
C LEU A 24 -6.05 3.24 17.68
N SER A 25 -6.35 3.12 18.97
CA SER A 25 -6.06 4.15 19.96
C SER A 25 -4.71 3.82 20.59
N LEU A 26 -3.70 4.63 20.26
CA LEU A 26 -2.34 4.51 20.80
C LEU A 26 -2.11 5.63 21.82
N ALA A 27 -1.75 5.26 23.05
CA ALA A 27 -1.24 6.22 24.02
C ALA A 27 0.29 6.14 24.09
N ILE A 28 0.98 7.24 23.74
CA ILE A 28 2.44 7.35 23.85
C ILE A 28 2.79 8.13 25.12
N PRO A 29 3.64 7.58 26.01
CA PRO A 29 4.06 8.29 27.21
C PRO A 29 4.99 9.47 26.87
N ILE A 30 4.76 10.62 27.49
CA ILE A 30 5.53 11.85 27.23
C ILE A 30 7.01 11.67 27.58
N ALA A 31 7.34 10.88 28.60
CA ALA A 31 8.71 10.58 28.97
C ALA A 31 9.54 9.95 27.83
N ALA A 32 8.93 9.11 26.98
CA ALA A 32 9.61 8.52 25.82
C ALA A 32 9.90 9.58 24.74
N VAL A 33 8.92 10.45 24.48
CA VAL A 33 9.03 11.56 23.53
C VAL A 33 10.11 12.55 23.96
N GLU A 34 10.16 12.91 25.25
CA GLU A 34 11.16 13.84 25.78
C GLU A 34 12.58 13.27 25.73
N ALA A 35 12.75 11.98 26.06
CA ALA A 35 14.05 11.31 26.00
C ALA A 35 14.62 11.31 24.57
N GLU A 36 13.78 11.02 23.57
CA GLU A 36 14.19 11.02 22.17
C GLU A 36 14.40 12.43 21.62
N THR A 37 13.53 13.38 21.99
CA THR A 37 13.69 14.81 21.67
C THR A 37 15.04 15.31 22.16
N GLN A 38 15.42 14.99 23.40
CA GLN A 38 16.70 15.42 23.94
C GLN A 38 17.89 14.72 23.25
N ALA A 39 17.73 13.46 22.83
CA ALA A 39 18.74 12.77 22.03
C ALA A 39 18.94 13.43 20.66
N ARG A 40 17.84 13.85 20.01
CA ARG A 40 17.87 14.55 18.72
C ARG A 40 18.49 15.94 18.85
N ILE A 41 18.13 16.70 19.88
CA ILE A 41 18.73 18.01 20.18
C ILE A 41 20.24 17.88 20.42
N ARG A 42 20.69 16.84 21.15
CA ARG A 42 22.14 16.60 21.37
C ARG A 42 22.90 16.28 20.09
N LYS A 43 22.27 15.59 19.12
CA LYS A 43 22.87 15.35 17.80
C LYS A 43 22.95 16.65 17.02
N MET A 44 21.84 17.39 16.95
CA MET A 44 21.75 18.64 16.22
C MET A 44 22.67 19.74 16.78
N ALA A 45 22.89 19.79 18.09
CA ALA A 45 23.82 20.72 18.72
C ALA A 45 25.29 20.58 18.23
N ARG A 46 25.66 19.44 17.62
CA ARG A 46 27.00 19.23 17.04
C ARG A 46 27.16 19.95 15.70
N ASP A 47 26.08 20.07 14.94
CA ASP A 47 26.09 20.52 13.54
C ASP A 47 25.57 21.96 13.38
N VAL A 48 24.71 22.43 14.30
CA VAL A 48 24.09 23.76 14.20
C VAL A 48 25.11 24.88 14.41
N LYS A 49 25.06 25.86 13.51
CA LYS A 49 25.76 27.14 13.61
C LYS A 49 24.84 28.20 14.23
N MET A 50 25.11 28.61 15.46
CA MET A 50 24.43 29.73 16.11
C MET A 50 25.34 30.97 16.16
N PRO A 51 24.80 32.19 16.01
CA PRO A 51 25.57 33.41 16.16
C PRO A 51 26.19 33.48 17.57
N GLY A 52 27.50 33.75 17.65
CA GLY A 52 28.25 33.85 18.91
C GLY A 52 28.88 32.55 19.42
N PHE A 53 28.51 31.37 18.90
CA PHE A 53 29.09 30.10 19.32
C PHE A 53 29.88 29.42 18.19
N ARG A 54 31.08 28.91 18.51
CA ARG A 54 31.84 28.09 17.57
C ARG A 54 31.04 26.82 17.25
N PRO A 55 30.96 26.38 15.98
CA PRO A 55 30.26 25.16 15.60
C PRO A 55 30.63 23.98 16.51
N GLY A 56 29.62 23.24 16.98
CA GLY A 56 29.76 22.10 17.88
C GLY A 56 29.98 22.40 19.37
N LYS A 57 30.02 23.68 19.78
CA LYS A 57 30.12 24.11 21.20
C LYS A 57 28.91 24.94 21.64
N VAL A 58 27.77 24.76 21.00
CA VAL A 58 26.52 25.44 21.38
C VAL A 58 25.93 24.77 22.63
N PRO A 59 25.54 25.53 23.66
CA PRO A 59 24.84 24.99 24.82
C PRO A 59 23.52 24.33 24.43
N VAL A 60 23.28 23.12 24.95
CA VAL A 60 22.06 22.33 24.68
C VAL A 60 20.78 23.11 25.04
N ARG A 61 20.82 23.97 26.06
CA ARG A 61 19.68 24.82 26.47
C ARG A 61 19.26 25.80 25.38
N MET A 62 20.22 26.42 24.68
CA MET A 62 19.91 27.39 23.63
C MET A 62 19.31 26.69 22.40
N VAL A 63 19.87 25.53 22.02
CA VAL A 63 19.34 24.72 20.91
C VAL A 63 17.94 24.20 21.23
N ALA A 64 17.70 23.77 22.47
CA ALA A 64 16.37 23.35 22.92
C ALA A 64 15.36 24.50 22.90
N GLN A 65 15.77 25.74 23.20
CA GLN A 65 14.87 26.88 23.15
C GLN A 65 14.49 27.27 21.71
N THR A 66 15.44 27.22 20.78
CA THR A 66 15.20 27.59 19.38
C THR A 66 14.52 26.47 18.57
N TYR A 67 14.94 25.22 18.76
CA TYR A 67 14.51 24.08 17.95
C TYR A 67 13.63 23.07 18.71
N GLY A 68 13.45 23.23 20.03
CA GLY A 68 12.70 22.28 20.86
C GLY A 68 11.28 22.02 20.37
N PRO A 69 10.46 23.06 20.06
CA PRO A 69 9.10 22.85 19.57
C PRO A 69 9.09 22.05 18.25
N GLN A 70 9.93 22.43 17.30
CA GLN A 70 10.00 21.80 15.99
C GLN A 70 10.44 20.33 16.09
N VAL A 71 11.52 20.06 16.82
CA VAL A 71 12.01 18.69 17.04
C VAL A 71 10.97 17.84 17.76
N ARG A 72 10.23 18.43 18.71
CA ARG A 72 9.18 17.72 19.43
C ARG A 72 8.06 17.27 18.49
N TYR A 73 7.61 18.13 17.56
CA TYR A 73 6.60 17.75 16.56
C TYR A 73 7.10 16.64 15.63
N GLU A 74 8.35 16.73 15.17
CA GLU A 74 8.98 15.69 14.32
C GLU A 74 9.05 14.34 15.05
N VAL A 75 9.55 14.34 16.28
CA VAL A 75 9.67 13.13 17.11
C VAL A 75 8.32 12.48 17.40
N ILE A 76 7.28 13.29 17.66
CA ILE A 76 5.92 12.77 17.85
C ILE A 76 5.43 12.06 16.58
N GLY A 77 5.61 12.67 15.41
CA GLY A 77 5.23 12.06 14.13
C GLY A 77 5.97 10.75 13.85
N ASP A 78 7.29 10.75 14.08
CA ASP A 78 8.14 9.56 13.89
C ASP A 78 7.75 8.42 14.85
N GLN A 79 7.49 8.73 16.12
CA GLN A 79 7.05 7.74 17.11
C GLN A 79 5.69 7.13 16.77
N ILE A 80 4.73 7.93 16.31
CA ILE A 80 3.42 7.42 15.87
C ILE A 80 3.60 6.48 14.68
N ASN A 81 4.37 6.88 13.67
CA ASN A 81 4.64 6.05 12.49
C ASN A 81 5.35 4.75 12.86
N GLN A 82 6.33 4.81 13.76
CA GLN A 82 7.06 3.63 14.20
C GLN A 82 6.17 2.68 15.02
N ALA A 83 5.38 3.20 15.97
CA ALA A 83 4.46 2.42 16.78
C ALA A 83 3.39 1.75 15.89
N PHE A 84 2.82 2.51 14.95
CA PHE A 84 1.89 1.97 13.97
C PHE A 84 2.52 0.84 13.14
N GLY A 85 3.72 1.05 12.59
CA GLY A 85 4.42 0.04 11.80
C GLY A 85 4.71 -1.23 12.59
N ARG A 86 5.08 -1.13 13.88
CA ARG A 86 5.27 -2.29 14.75
C ARG A 86 3.97 -3.08 14.93
N ILE A 87 2.87 -2.40 15.22
CA ILE A 87 1.57 -3.06 15.44
C ILE A 87 1.05 -3.73 14.17
N VAL A 88 1.20 -3.06 13.01
CA VAL A 88 0.86 -3.63 11.71
C VAL A 88 1.67 -4.90 11.41
N ALA A 89 2.97 -4.89 11.73
CA ALA A 89 3.84 -6.05 11.57
C ALA A 89 3.49 -7.19 12.53
N GLU A 90 3.26 -6.88 13.82
CA GLU A 90 2.88 -7.87 14.84
C GLU A 90 1.55 -8.56 14.50
N GLN A 91 0.58 -7.79 14.00
CA GLN A 91 -0.75 -8.29 13.65
C GLN A 91 -0.86 -8.77 12.20
N ASN A 92 0.22 -8.71 11.40
CA ASN A 92 0.24 -9.03 9.97
C ASN A 92 -0.92 -8.39 9.18
N LEU A 93 -1.28 -7.15 9.51
CA LEU A 93 -2.40 -6.46 8.89
C LEU A 93 -1.96 -5.89 7.53
N ARG A 94 -2.61 -6.31 6.46
CA ARG A 94 -2.41 -5.70 5.14
C ARG A 94 -3.22 -4.42 5.03
N VAL A 95 -2.64 -3.32 5.47
CA VAL A 95 -3.27 -1.99 5.41
C VAL A 95 -3.45 -1.58 3.95
N ALA A 96 -4.65 -1.14 3.58
CA ALA A 96 -5.01 -0.81 2.20
C ALA A 96 -4.66 0.63 1.78
N GLY A 97 -4.07 1.43 2.67
CA GLY A 97 -3.72 2.82 2.41
C GLY A 97 -2.94 3.46 3.55
N SER A 98 -2.67 4.76 3.42
CA SER A 98 -2.06 5.54 4.50
C SER A 98 -3.08 5.72 5.64
N PRO A 99 -2.71 5.43 6.90
CA PRO A 99 -3.61 5.63 8.03
C PRO A 99 -3.97 7.09 8.21
N ARG A 100 -5.23 7.38 8.55
CA ARG A 100 -5.66 8.72 8.95
C ARG A 100 -5.38 8.87 10.44
N ILE A 101 -4.35 9.64 10.77
CA ILE A 101 -3.93 9.91 12.14
C ILE A 101 -4.64 11.19 12.60
N GLU A 102 -5.52 11.06 13.59
CA GLU A 102 -6.14 12.19 14.26
C GLU A 102 -5.66 12.24 15.72
N PRO A 103 -5.22 13.41 16.23
CA PRO A 103 -5.00 13.57 17.66
C PRO A 103 -6.34 13.38 18.37
N ALA A 104 -6.40 12.48 19.36
CA ALA A 104 -7.61 12.35 20.16
C ALA A 104 -7.80 13.65 20.96
N GLN A 105 -9.05 14.11 21.03
CA GLN A 105 -9.43 15.39 21.64
C GLN A 105 -9.05 15.53 23.12
N ASN A 106 -8.63 14.45 23.78
CA ASN A 106 -8.10 14.41 25.15
C ASN A 106 -6.57 14.56 25.18
N SER A 107 -6.03 15.59 24.54
CA SER A 107 -4.62 15.96 24.64
C SER A 107 -4.35 16.87 25.86
N GLU A 108 -5.13 16.73 26.93
CA GLU A 108 -4.99 17.50 28.18
C GLU A 108 -4.32 16.69 29.31
N ASP A 109 -4.10 15.38 29.12
CA ASP A 109 -3.34 14.59 30.08
C ASP A 109 -1.85 14.94 29.97
N LYS A 110 -1.31 15.52 31.05
CA LYS A 110 0.08 15.98 31.17
C LYS A 110 1.13 14.88 31.01
N ASP A 111 0.72 13.62 30.92
CA ASP A 111 1.60 12.45 30.96
C ASP A 111 1.53 11.57 29.69
N ASN A 112 0.45 11.61 28.89
CA ASN A 112 0.26 10.72 27.74
C ASN A 112 -0.36 11.45 26.53
N PHE A 113 0.22 11.25 25.34
CA PHE A 113 -0.42 11.67 24.09
C PHE A 113 -1.26 10.53 23.51
N ALA A 114 -2.58 10.72 23.47
CA ALA A 114 -3.50 9.78 22.83
C ALA A 114 -3.71 10.14 21.35
N PHE A 115 -3.47 9.17 20.47
CA PHE A 115 -3.72 9.30 19.03
C PHE A 115 -4.70 8.22 18.57
N THR A 116 -5.62 8.63 17.71
CA THR A 116 -6.48 7.69 16.98
C THR A 116 -5.93 7.53 15.57
N ALA A 117 -5.52 6.32 15.21
CA ALA A 117 -5.21 5.93 13.85
C ALA A 117 -6.38 5.12 13.28
N THR A 118 -7.09 5.67 12.30
CA THR A 118 -8.13 4.96 11.56
C THR A 118 -7.53 4.43 10.27
N PHE A 119 -7.66 3.12 10.02
CA PHE A 119 -7.13 2.50 8.82
C PHE A 119 -7.99 1.35 8.32
N GLU A 120 -7.97 1.18 7.00
CA GLU A 120 -8.67 0.10 6.32
C GLU A 120 -7.73 -1.10 6.13
N VAL A 121 -8.23 -2.31 6.35
CA VAL A 121 -7.46 -3.54 6.20
C VAL A 121 -8.09 -4.45 5.16
N PHE A 122 -7.24 -4.99 4.28
CA PHE A 122 -7.67 -6.01 3.34
C PHE A 122 -8.11 -7.27 4.09
N PRO A 123 -9.29 -7.82 3.77
CA PRO A 123 -9.70 -9.10 4.33
C PRO A 123 -8.75 -10.19 3.83
N GLN A 124 -8.48 -11.18 4.68
CA GLN A 124 -7.81 -12.39 4.24
C GLN A 124 -8.80 -13.20 3.40
N ILE A 125 -8.69 -13.11 2.08
CA ILE A 125 -9.46 -13.93 1.15
C ILE A 125 -8.90 -15.36 1.24
N THR A 126 -9.65 -16.24 1.89
CA THR A 126 -9.40 -17.68 1.84
C THR A 126 -10.20 -18.21 0.65
N PHE A 127 -9.49 -18.65 -0.40
CA PHE A 127 -10.15 -19.32 -1.51
C PHE A 127 -10.74 -20.65 -1.02
N PRO A 128 -12.06 -20.89 -1.18
CA PRO A 128 -12.59 -22.23 -0.97
C PRO A 128 -11.95 -23.19 -1.98
N SER A 129 -11.80 -24.47 -1.60
CA SER A 129 -11.04 -25.46 -2.36
C SER A 129 -11.42 -25.47 -3.85
N LEU A 130 -10.45 -25.16 -4.72
CA LEU A 130 -10.61 -25.10 -6.17
C LEU A 130 -10.93 -26.46 -6.82
N HIS A 131 -10.96 -27.54 -6.03
CA HIS A 131 -11.35 -28.88 -6.46
C HIS A 131 -12.83 -29.01 -6.85
N ALA A 132 -13.69 -28.06 -6.45
CA ALA A 132 -15.10 -28.04 -6.87
C ALA A 132 -15.31 -27.42 -8.26
N ILE A 133 -14.27 -26.83 -8.86
CA ILE A 133 -14.36 -26.18 -10.17
C ILE A 133 -14.00 -27.22 -11.23
N THR A 134 -15.02 -27.89 -11.75
CA THR A 134 -14.88 -28.80 -12.90
C THR A 134 -14.71 -27.96 -14.16
N ILE A 135 -13.48 -27.89 -14.68
CA ILE A 135 -13.19 -27.28 -15.98
C ILE A 135 -13.39 -28.37 -17.03
N GLU A 136 -14.50 -28.29 -17.78
CA GLU A 136 -14.68 -29.12 -18.96
C GLU A 136 -13.77 -28.59 -20.08
N ARG A 137 -12.74 -29.36 -20.44
CA ARG A 137 -11.93 -29.09 -21.62
C ARG A 137 -12.56 -29.84 -22.80
N PRO A 138 -13.31 -29.18 -23.69
CA PRO A 138 -13.79 -29.84 -24.89
C PRO A 138 -12.58 -30.23 -25.75
N VAL A 139 -12.35 -31.53 -25.88
CA VAL A 139 -11.40 -32.07 -26.86
C VAL A 139 -12.19 -32.32 -28.12
N VAL A 140 -12.01 -31.47 -29.11
CA VAL A 140 -12.58 -31.66 -30.44
C VAL A 140 -11.57 -32.44 -31.25
N GLU A 141 -11.93 -33.65 -31.67
CA GLU A 141 -11.15 -34.41 -32.65
C GLU A 141 -11.52 -33.90 -34.03
N ILE A 142 -10.53 -33.36 -34.75
CA ILE A 142 -10.70 -32.93 -36.14
C ILE A 142 -10.82 -34.19 -36.98
N THR A 143 -11.95 -34.35 -37.66
CA THR A 143 -12.17 -35.49 -38.55
C THR A 143 -11.70 -35.19 -39.97
N ASP A 144 -11.35 -36.23 -40.74
CA ASP A 144 -10.96 -36.09 -42.15
C ASP A 144 -12.06 -35.40 -42.98
N ALA A 145 -13.33 -35.55 -42.59
CA ALA A 145 -14.46 -34.86 -43.20
C ALA A 145 -14.41 -33.32 -43.03
N ASP A 146 -13.87 -32.81 -41.93
CA ASP A 146 -13.70 -31.36 -41.73
C ASP A 146 -12.52 -30.81 -42.53
N ILE A 147 -11.48 -31.64 -42.74
CA ILE A 147 -10.36 -31.34 -43.63
C ILE A 147 -10.85 -31.26 -45.08
N ASP A 148 -11.60 -32.28 -45.53
CA ASP A 148 -12.15 -32.32 -46.89
C ASP A 148 -13.11 -31.15 -47.16
N ARG A 149 -13.95 -30.80 -46.19
CA ARG A 149 -14.80 -29.58 -46.28
C ARG A 149 -13.97 -28.32 -46.43
N THR A 150 -12.89 -28.18 -45.67
CA THR A 150 -12.02 -26.99 -45.75
C THR A 150 -11.31 -26.91 -47.10
N ILE A 151 -10.86 -28.05 -47.64
CA ILE A 151 -10.25 -28.15 -48.97
C ILE A 151 -11.28 -27.81 -50.06
N ALA A 152 -12.51 -28.32 -49.96
CA ALA A 152 -13.58 -28.02 -50.91
C ALA A 152 -13.92 -26.52 -50.94
N VAL A 153 -14.09 -25.90 -49.76
CA VAL A 153 -14.34 -24.44 -49.66
C VAL A 153 -13.18 -23.64 -50.25
N ALA A 154 -11.93 -24.06 -50.01
CA ALA A 154 -10.76 -23.39 -50.58
C ALA A 154 -10.67 -23.55 -52.10
N ALA A 155 -11.06 -24.71 -52.64
CA ALA A 155 -11.09 -24.96 -54.08
C ALA A 155 -12.20 -24.16 -54.78
N ASP A 156 -13.42 -24.13 -54.20
CA ASP A 156 -14.53 -23.33 -54.71
C ASP A 156 -14.19 -21.83 -54.77
N ALA A 157 -13.53 -21.31 -53.72
CA ALA A 157 -13.07 -19.92 -53.69
C ALA A 157 -12.00 -19.63 -54.76
N ALA A 158 -11.13 -20.59 -55.06
CA ALA A 158 -10.13 -20.45 -56.11
C ALA A 158 -10.74 -20.47 -57.51
N ASP A 159 -11.75 -21.31 -57.75
CA ASP A 159 -12.49 -21.35 -59.01
C ASP A 159 -13.29 -20.08 -59.25
N GLU A 160 -13.92 -19.53 -58.20
CA GLU A 160 -14.60 -18.23 -58.27
C GLU A 160 -13.62 -17.09 -58.58
N ALA A 161 -12.45 -17.07 -57.94
CA ALA A 161 -11.40 -16.09 -58.20
C ALA A 161 -10.85 -16.18 -59.64
N LEU A 162 -10.70 -17.39 -60.17
CA LEU A 162 -10.21 -17.63 -61.53
C LEU A 162 -11.29 -17.27 -62.56
N ALA A 163 -12.56 -17.51 -62.26
CA ALA A 163 -13.70 -17.07 -63.07
C ALA A 163 -13.79 -15.54 -63.13
N THR A 164 -13.59 -14.85 -61.99
CA THR A 164 -13.54 -13.37 -61.97
C THR A 164 -12.35 -12.82 -62.74
N LEU A 165 -11.14 -13.39 -62.57
CA LEU A 165 -9.96 -12.98 -63.34
C LEU A 165 -10.14 -13.19 -64.85
N LYS A 166 -10.72 -14.32 -65.27
CA LYS A 166 -11.06 -14.56 -66.69
C LYS A 166 -12.13 -13.59 -67.19
N ALA A 167 -13.12 -13.24 -66.37
CA ALA A 167 -14.16 -12.26 -66.72
C ALA A 167 -13.59 -10.84 -66.87
N ILE A 168 -12.64 -10.45 -66.01
CA ILE A 168 -11.88 -9.19 -66.11
C ILE A 168 -11.02 -9.19 -67.38
N ALA A 169 -10.29 -10.28 -67.66
CA ALA A 169 -9.45 -10.40 -68.85
C ALA A 169 -10.25 -10.41 -70.17
N ALA A 170 -11.49 -10.92 -70.15
CA ALA A 170 -12.42 -10.89 -71.27
C ALA A 170 -13.19 -9.56 -71.42
N GLY A 171 -12.89 -8.55 -70.58
CA GLY A 171 -13.48 -7.22 -70.63
C GLY A 171 -14.98 -7.19 -70.31
N ARG A 172 -15.48 -8.19 -69.58
CA ARG A 172 -16.93 -8.38 -69.32
C ARG A 172 -17.37 -8.05 -67.90
N LEU A 173 -16.45 -7.63 -67.05
CA LEU A 173 -16.72 -7.16 -65.69
C LEU A 173 -15.90 -5.90 -65.42
N ASP A 174 -16.56 -4.83 -64.96
CA ASP A 174 -15.86 -3.67 -64.41
C ASP A 174 -15.14 -4.10 -63.12
N PRO A 175 -13.88 -3.67 -62.90
CA PRO A 175 -13.19 -3.96 -61.65
C PRO A 175 -14.02 -3.40 -60.49
N LEU A 176 -14.36 -4.25 -59.51
CA LEU A 176 -15.08 -3.86 -58.30
C LEU A 176 -14.41 -2.62 -57.67
N PRO A 177 -15.17 -1.61 -57.23
CA PRO A 177 -14.58 -0.47 -56.56
C PRO A 177 -14.16 -0.92 -55.18
N TYR A 178 -12.85 -1.00 -54.93
CA TYR A 178 -12.35 -1.03 -53.57
C TYR A 178 -11.25 0.00 -53.40
N ALA A 179 -11.62 1.04 -52.64
CA ALA A 179 -10.73 1.74 -51.73
C ALA A 179 -10.83 1.03 -50.37
#